data_AF-A0A258H919-F1
#
_entry.id   AF-A0A258H919-F1
#
_cell.length_a   1.000
_cell.length_b   1.000
_cell.length_c   1.000
_cell.angle_alpha   90.00
_cell.angle_beta   90.00
_cell.angle_gamma   90.00
#
_symmetry.space_group_name_H-M   'P 1'
#
loop_
_entity.id
_entity.type
_entity.pdbx_description
1 polymer ?
#
loop_
_entity_poly.entity_id
_entity_poly.type
_entity_poly.pdbx_seq_one_letter_code
_entity_poly.pdbx_strand_id
1 'polypeptide(L)' 'AALTGDEATTIEDFYEPYLLQLGFIERTPRGRRVTPKAYRHLGRSAEG' A
#
# COMPACT_ATOMS: atom_id res chain seq x y z
N ALA A 1 3.72 1.32 -21.45
CA ALA A 1 4.01 2.27 -20.36
C ALA A 1 2.67 2.54 -19.68
N ALA A 2 2.40 1.88 -18.56
CA ALA A 2 2.78 2.36 -17.23
C ALA A 2 2.03 3.66 -16.94
N LEU A 3 1.01 3.56 -16.08
CA LEU A 3 0.21 4.69 -15.59
C LEU A 3 1.17 5.81 -15.18
N THR A 4 1.00 6.92 -15.89
CA THR A 4 1.91 8.05 -16.05
C THR A 4 2.20 8.71 -14.70
N GLY A 5 3.47 9.12 -14.48
CA GLY A 5 4.06 9.55 -13.20
C GLY A 5 3.40 10.72 -12.43
N ASP A 6 2.24 11.23 -12.86
CA ASP A 6 1.46 12.23 -12.10
C ASP A 6 0.66 11.59 -10.93
N GLU A 7 0.20 10.34 -11.06
CA GLU A 7 -0.53 9.67 -9.97
C GLU A 7 0.39 9.13 -8.86
N ALA A 8 1.65 8.79 -9.20
CA ALA A 8 2.60 8.23 -8.24
C ALA A 8 2.94 9.23 -7.12
N THR A 9 3.14 10.50 -7.47
CA THR A 9 3.34 11.60 -6.50
C THR A 9 2.13 11.73 -5.57
N THR A 10 0.91 11.58 -6.10
CA THR A 10 -0.31 11.66 -5.29
C THR A 10 -0.42 10.47 -4.32
N ILE A 11 -0.11 9.25 -4.78
CA ILE A 11 -0.17 8.04 -3.94
C ILE A 11 0.84 8.11 -2.80
N GLU A 12 2.10 8.44 -3.11
CA GLU A 12 3.18 8.47 -2.12
C GLU A 12 3.03 9.62 -1.11
N ASP A 13 2.60 10.80 -1.56
CA ASP A 13 2.53 11.98 -0.69
C ASP A 13 1.22 12.09 0.10
N PHE A 14 0.10 11.57 -0.43
CA PHE A 14 -1.21 11.72 0.21
C PHE A 14 -1.75 10.44 0.82
N TYR A 15 -1.61 9.29 0.13
CA TYR A 15 -2.27 8.06 0.55
C TYR A 15 -1.38 7.16 1.39
N GLU A 16 -0.11 7.00 1.03
CA GLU A 16 0.84 6.16 1.79
C GLU A 16 0.97 6.57 3.26
N PRO A 17 1.04 7.86 3.65
CA PRO A 17 1.14 8.24 5.06
C PRO A 17 -0.03 7.71 5.88
N TYR A 18 -1.24 7.80 5.33
CA TYR A 18 -2.45 7.31 5.97
C TYR A 18 -2.48 5.77 6.05
N LEU A 19 -2.14 5.09 4.96
CA LEU A 19 -2.12 3.62 4.91
C LEU A 19 -1.02 3.01 5.79
N LEU A 20 0.13 3.68 5.91
CA LEU A 20 1.21 3.33 6.85
C LEU A 20 0.75 3.54 8.29
N GLN A 21 0.09 4.66 8.60
CA GLN A 21 -0.43 4.94 9.94
C GLN A 21 -1.53 3.94 10.34
N LEU A 22 -2.38 3.53 9.40
CA LEU A 22 -3.36 2.45 9.62
C LEU A 22 -2.71 1.06 9.74
N GLY A 23 -1.44 0.90 9.38
CA GLY A 23 -0.75 -0.38 9.34
C GLY A 23 -1.29 -1.33 8.26
N PHE A 24 -1.81 -0.77 7.17
CA PHE A 24 -2.31 -1.53 6.02
C PHE A 24 -1.21 -1.84 5.00
N ILE A 25 -0.21 -0.98 4.91
CA ILE A 25 1.02 -1.23 4.16
C ILE A 25 2.23 -1.03 5.06
N GLU A 26 3.35 -1.62 4.69
CA GLU A 26 4.64 -1.45 5.35
C GLU A 26 5.77 -1.28 4.33
N ARG A 27 6.85 -0.60 4.74
CA ARG A 27 8.04 -0.44 3.91
C ARG A 27 8.98 -1.63 4.11
N THR A 28 9.48 -2.18 3.01
CA THR A 28 10.50 -3.24 3.00
C THR A 28 11.65 -2.82 2.09
N PRO A 29 12.84 -3.45 2.18
CA PRO A 29 13.96 -3.17 1.26
C PRO A 29 13.63 -3.42 -0.22
N ARG A 30 12.56 -4.18 -0.52
CA ARG A 30 12.09 -4.50 -1.87
C ARG A 30 10.92 -3.64 -2.34
N GLY A 31 10.45 -2.69 -1.53
CA GLY A 31 9.29 -1.85 -1.81
C GLY A 31 8.19 -1.97 -0.75
N ARG A 32 6.97 -1.56 -1.10
CA ARG A 32 5.81 -1.59 -0.20
C ARG A 32 5.21 -2.99 -0.17
N ARG A 33 4.82 -3.47 1.01
CA ARG A 33 4.09 -4.74 1.20
C ARG A 33 2.76 -4.51 1.90
N VAL A 34 1.71 -5.20 1.46
CA VAL A 34 0.39 -5.18 2.10
C VAL A 34 0.41 -6.08 3.33
N THR A 35 -0.09 -5.59 4.46
CA THR A 35 -0.11 -6.35 5.72
C THR A 35 -1.31 -7.31 5.77
N PRO A 36 -1.26 -8.37 6.60
CA PRO A 36 -2.42 -9.23 6.86
C PRO A 36 -3.65 -8.46 7.37
N LYS A 37 -3.45 -7.32 8.04
CA LYS A 37 -4.53 -6.44 8.49
C LYS A 37 -5.31 -5.85 7.32
N ALA A 38 -4.61 -5.39 6.28
CA ALA A 38 -5.24 -4.87 5.07
C ALA A 38 -5.99 -5.96 4.30
N TYR A 39 -5.41 -7.16 4.16
CA TYR A 39 -6.10 -8.29 3.54
C TYR A 39 -7.43 -8.60 4.24
N ARG A 40 -7.42 -8.70 5.58
CA ARG A 40 -8.65 -8.88 6.38
C ARG A 40 -9.65 -7.73 6.20
N HIS A 41 -9.19 -6.49 6.18
CA HIS A 41 -10.06 -5.32 5.98
C HIS A 41 -10.76 -5.34 4.61
N LEU A 42 -10.06 -5.84 3.58
CA LEU A 42 -10.59 -5.98 2.23
C LEU A 42 -11.40 -7.27 2.02
N GLY A 43 -11.63 -8.07 3.08
CA GLY A 43 -12.32 -9.36 2.99
C GLY A 43 -11.58 -10.40 2.16
N ARG A 44 -10.26 -10.24 2.00
CA ARG A 44 -9.40 -11.17 1.26
C ARG A 44 -8.63 -12.05 2.24
N SER A 45 -8.61 -13.35 1.97
CA SER A 45 -7.62 -14.25 2.57
C SER A 45 -6.25 -13.79 2.07
N ALA A 46 -5.30 -13.57 2.98
CA ALA A 46 -3.92 -13.27 2.59
C ALA A 46 -3.34 -14.55 1.95
N GLU A 47 -3.58 -14.71 0.66
CA GLU A 47 -2.99 -15.79 -0.12
C GLU A 47 -1.52 -15.42 -0.32
N GLY A 48 -0.64 -16.31 0.14
CA GLY A 48 0.79 -16.09 0.36
C GLY A 48 1.59 -15.69 -0.87
#